data_AF-A0A5C5YSZ4-F1
#
_entry.id   AF-A0A5C5YSZ4-F1
#
_cell.length_a   1.000
_cell.length_b   1.000
_cell.length_c   1.000
_cell.angle_alpha   90.00
_cell.angle_beta   90.00
_cell.angle_gamma   90.00
#
_symmetry.space_group_name_H-M   'P 1'
#
loop_
_entity.id
_entity.type
_entity.pdbx_description
1 polymer ?
#
loop_
_entity_poly.entity_id
_entity_poly.type
_entity_poly.pdbx_seq_one_letter_code
_entity_poly.pdbx_strand_id
1 'polypeptide(L)'
;MRSPSRGAFTLVELLVVIAIIGVLIALLLPAVQSAREAARRSECKNNLKQLTLAMLMHENTHNALPSGGWFGQWLGDPDRGFDKNQPGGWIFNILPFVEEQQIRDLGTGLTDRQKWPVYQERDQMALGMMNCPTRRQPNPYPNDQGHTPFNSRRSPFHARADYAANAGDVHYLETYVVSALASKRDFDQVLSAPNWPQKLSWTSGIVTSGTPVPLRAISDGASKTYALGERNINSNNYEDGHEHGNDWSMYCGFQDDIVRSTYYFDDGSGYPESRVPVQDTPGLDFEDRFGSAHPGGCHMSFVDGSVTMISYDIDPEVHRQNGHRADGGEPRGGTEDLGPF
;
A
#
# COMPACT_ATOMS: atom_id res chain seq x y z
N MET A 1 44.09 48.17 -40.24
CA MET A 1 43.17 47.30 -39.46
C MET A 1 43.68 47.24 -38.03
N ARG A 2 42.97 47.83 -37.07
CA ARG A 2 43.34 47.74 -35.64
C ARG A 2 42.96 46.33 -35.16
N SER A 3 43.95 45.52 -34.78
CA SER A 3 43.71 44.22 -34.15
C SER A 3 42.88 44.43 -32.89
N PRO A 4 41.81 43.64 -32.66
CA PRO A 4 41.07 43.70 -31.42
C PRO A 4 42.01 43.33 -30.28
N SER A 5 42.15 44.22 -29.31
CA SER A 5 42.86 43.94 -28.06
C SER A 5 42.18 42.76 -27.39
N ARG A 6 42.84 41.60 -27.36
CA ARG A 6 42.42 40.48 -26.51
C ARG A 6 42.65 40.91 -25.07
N GLY A 7 41.57 41.18 -24.33
CA GLY A 7 41.67 41.48 -22.90
C GLY A 7 42.33 40.29 -22.18
N ALA A 8 43.43 40.55 -21.49
CA ALA A 8 44.04 39.57 -20.60
C ALA A 8 43.18 39.50 -19.32
N PHE A 9 42.56 38.36 -19.07
CA PHE A 9 41.74 38.12 -17.88
C PHE A 9 42.65 38.00 -16.65
N THR A 10 42.38 38.76 -15.60
CA THR A 10 43.19 38.71 -14.37
C THR A 10 42.78 37.53 -13.49
N LEU A 11 43.74 36.99 -12.72
CA LEU A 11 43.47 35.91 -11.76
C LEU A 11 42.38 36.30 -10.74
N VAL A 12 42.33 37.58 -10.37
CA VAL A 12 41.33 38.13 -9.44
C VAL A 12 39.93 38.10 -10.05
N GLU A 13 39.76 38.50 -11.32
CA GLU A 13 38.45 38.45 -11.99
C GLU A 13 37.92 37.01 -12.07
N LEU A 14 38.80 36.04 -12.34
CA LEU A 14 38.42 34.62 -12.32
C LEU A 14 37.99 34.17 -10.94
N LEU A 15 38.74 34.54 -9.91
CA LEU A 15 38.47 34.17 -8.51
C LEU A 15 37.13 34.75 -8.03
N VAL A 16 36.80 35.99 -8.39
CA VAL A 16 35.51 36.61 -8.04
C VAL A 16 34.35 35.90 -8.71
N VAL A 17 34.47 35.54 -10.00
CA VAL A 17 33.41 34.84 -10.73
C VAL A 17 33.14 33.46 -10.14
N ILE A 18 34.19 32.67 -9.85
CA ILE A 18 33.99 31.35 -9.22
C ILE A 18 33.41 31.49 -7.81
N ALA A 19 33.77 32.53 -7.05
CA ALA A 19 33.21 32.78 -5.72
C ALA A 19 31.71 33.10 -5.80
N ILE A 20 31.28 33.94 -6.75
CA ILE A 20 29.87 34.25 -6.96
C ILE A 20 29.08 33.00 -7.37
N ILE A 21 29.60 32.23 -8.34
CA ILE A 21 28.96 30.97 -8.77
C ILE A 21 28.87 29.99 -7.60
N GLY A 22 29.93 29.87 -6.80
CA GLY A 22 29.96 29.00 -5.62
C GLY A 22 28.88 29.37 -4.60
N VAL A 23 28.71 30.67 -4.29
CA VAL A 23 27.65 31.16 -3.40
C VAL A 23 26.26 30.90 -3.99
N LEU A 24 26.05 31.16 -5.28
CA LEU A 24 24.78 30.91 -5.95
C LEU A 24 24.41 29.42 -5.90
N ILE A 25 25.34 28.52 -6.23
CA ILE A 25 25.11 27.07 -6.17
C ILE A 25 24.82 26.62 -4.74
N ALA A 26 25.56 27.12 -3.75
CA ALA A 26 25.36 26.77 -2.34
C ALA A 26 23.95 27.15 -1.85
N LEU A 27 23.38 28.25 -2.34
CA LEU A 27 22.02 28.67 -2.00
C LEU A 27 20.95 27.95 -2.84
N LEU A 28 21.24 27.62 -4.10
CA LEU A 28 20.29 26.97 -5.01
C LEU A 28 20.13 25.48 -4.76
N LEU A 29 21.19 24.76 -4.37
CA LEU A 29 21.12 23.31 -4.21
C LEU A 29 20.10 22.86 -3.14
N PRO A 30 20.08 23.43 -1.91
CA PRO A 30 19.06 23.08 -0.92
C PRO A 30 17.65 23.44 -1.38
N ALA A 31 17.49 24.57 -2.08
CA ALA A 31 16.21 25.02 -2.60
C ALA A 31 15.65 24.07 -3.68
N VAL A 32 16.49 23.64 -4.62
CA VAL A 32 16.12 22.68 -5.67
C VAL A 32 15.75 21.32 -5.07
N GLN A 33 16.49 20.86 -4.06
CA GLN A 33 16.18 19.60 -3.38
C GLN A 33 14.84 19.67 -2.63
N SER A 34 14.58 20.75 -1.91
CA SER A 34 13.31 20.99 -1.22
C SER A 34 12.13 21.05 -2.21
N ALA A 35 12.31 21.74 -3.34
CA ALA A 35 11.29 21.84 -4.38
C ALA A 35 10.98 20.47 -5.01
N ARG A 36 12.01 19.65 -5.29
CA ARG A 36 11.84 18.29 -5.82
C ARG A 36 11.07 17.41 -4.84
N GLU A 37 11.39 17.47 -3.56
CA GLU A 37 10.71 16.68 -2.55
C GLU A 37 9.25 17.13 -2.36
N ALA A 38 8.97 18.44 -2.42
CA ALA A 38 7.61 18.94 -2.42
C ALA A 38 6.79 18.46 -3.62
N ALA A 39 7.41 18.36 -4.80
CA ALA A 39 6.77 17.79 -5.98
C ALA A 39 6.45 16.30 -5.80
N ARG A 40 7.41 15.50 -5.29
CA ARG A 40 7.21 14.08 -5.00
C ARG A 40 6.09 13.84 -3.99
N ARG A 41 6.04 14.62 -2.90
CA ARG A 41 4.91 14.57 -1.95
C ARG A 41 3.57 14.89 -2.60
N SER A 42 3.55 15.89 -3.48
CA SER A 42 2.33 16.27 -4.21
C SER A 42 1.86 15.14 -5.14
N GLU A 43 2.79 14.41 -5.74
CA GLU A 43 2.52 13.24 -6.56
C GLU A 43 1.94 12.08 -5.72
N CYS A 44 2.56 11.72 -4.58
CA CYS A 44 2.01 10.72 -3.66
C CYS A 44 0.59 11.06 -3.19
N LYS A 45 0.37 12.34 -2.83
CA LYS A 45 -0.95 12.84 -2.44
C LYS A 45 -1.97 12.66 -3.58
N ASN A 46 -1.58 12.92 -4.82
CA ASN A 46 -2.45 12.73 -5.97
C ASN A 46 -2.69 11.24 -6.25
N ASN A 47 -1.67 10.39 -6.15
CA ASN A 47 -1.82 8.94 -6.32
C ASN A 47 -2.86 8.38 -5.34
N LEU A 48 -2.73 8.67 -4.05
CA LEU A 48 -3.72 8.26 -3.03
C LEU A 48 -5.13 8.80 -3.33
N LYS A 49 -5.24 10.04 -3.81
CA LYS A 49 -6.54 10.62 -4.23
C LYS A 49 -7.16 9.79 -5.35
N GLN A 50 -6.41 9.49 -6.42
CA GLN A 50 -6.92 8.74 -7.57
C GLN A 50 -7.26 7.29 -7.18
N LEU A 51 -6.42 6.63 -6.40
CA LEU A 51 -6.66 5.27 -5.92
C LEU A 51 -7.92 5.20 -5.04
N THR A 52 -8.13 6.18 -4.16
CA THR A 52 -9.34 6.21 -3.32
C THR A 52 -10.60 6.49 -4.14
N LEU A 53 -10.52 7.38 -5.13
CA LEU A 53 -11.63 7.59 -6.07
C LEU A 53 -11.94 6.31 -6.85
N ALA A 54 -10.94 5.53 -7.25
CA ALA A 54 -11.13 4.24 -7.88
C ALA A 54 -11.85 3.23 -6.95
N MET A 55 -11.54 3.22 -5.65
CA MET A 55 -12.28 2.41 -4.67
C MET A 55 -13.75 2.84 -4.56
N LEU A 56 -14.03 4.15 -4.62
CA LEU A 56 -15.42 4.66 -4.63
C LEU A 56 -16.16 4.34 -5.93
N MET A 57 -15.47 4.35 -7.07
CA MET A 57 -16.05 3.90 -8.35
C MET A 57 -16.37 2.39 -8.33
N HIS A 58 -15.48 1.59 -7.73
CA HIS A 58 -15.74 0.19 -7.45
C HIS A 58 -16.99 0.04 -6.56
N GLU A 59 -17.10 0.83 -5.50
CA GLU A 59 -18.27 0.80 -4.61
C GLU A 59 -19.56 1.17 -5.33
N ASN A 60 -19.56 2.23 -6.13
CA ASN A 60 -20.73 2.64 -6.90
C ASN A 60 -21.18 1.56 -7.92
N THR A 61 -20.24 0.74 -8.41
CA THR A 61 -20.52 -0.33 -9.40
C THR A 61 -20.92 -1.64 -8.73
N HIS A 62 -20.29 -1.98 -7.60
CA HIS A 62 -20.39 -3.28 -6.94
C HIS A 62 -21.11 -3.25 -5.59
N ASN A 63 -21.59 -2.08 -5.14
CA ASN A 63 -22.23 -1.80 -3.85
C ASN A 63 -21.37 -2.11 -2.61
N ALA A 64 -20.05 -2.21 -2.80
CA ALA A 64 -19.08 -2.37 -1.72
C ALA A 64 -17.69 -1.89 -2.14
N LEU A 65 -16.92 -1.38 -1.17
CA LEU A 65 -15.49 -1.14 -1.34
C LEU A 65 -14.77 -2.44 -1.71
N PRO A 66 -13.66 -2.38 -2.45
CA PRO A 66 -12.94 -3.58 -2.87
C PRO A 66 -12.43 -4.33 -1.65
N SER A 67 -12.57 -5.66 -1.67
CA SER A 67 -12.08 -6.50 -0.57
C SER A 67 -10.57 -6.69 -0.66
N GLY A 68 -10.01 -7.28 0.39
CA GLY A 68 -8.65 -7.76 0.44
C GLY A 68 -8.40 -9.00 -0.41
N GLY A 69 -9.41 -9.55 -1.08
CA GLY A 69 -9.29 -10.82 -1.78
C GLY A 69 -9.18 -11.99 -0.80
N TRP A 70 -8.45 -13.03 -1.17
CA TRP A 70 -8.24 -14.20 -0.33
C TRP A 70 -7.04 -14.00 0.59
N PHE A 71 -6.05 -14.88 0.52
CA PHE A 71 -4.81 -14.82 1.29
C PHE A 71 -3.70 -14.27 0.39
N GLY A 72 -2.62 -13.73 0.96
CA GLY A 72 -1.46 -13.27 0.21
C GLY A 72 -0.90 -14.27 -0.80
N GLN A 73 -1.01 -15.58 -0.50
CA GLN A 73 -0.56 -16.64 -1.41
C GLN A 73 -1.47 -16.88 -2.63
N TRP A 74 -2.53 -16.08 -2.81
CA TRP A 74 -3.38 -16.13 -3.99
C TRP A 74 -3.28 -14.83 -4.76
N LEU A 75 -3.30 -14.92 -6.09
CA LEU A 75 -3.39 -13.72 -6.93
C LEU A 75 -4.79 -13.56 -7.50
N GLY A 76 -5.10 -12.33 -7.93
CA GLY A 76 -6.30 -12.02 -8.70
C GLY A 76 -6.58 -12.97 -9.85
N ASP A 77 -7.86 -13.31 -10.03
CA ASP A 77 -8.33 -14.12 -11.16
C ASP A 77 -9.41 -13.33 -11.91
N PRO A 78 -9.31 -13.19 -13.24
CA PRO A 78 -10.22 -12.33 -13.98
C PRO A 78 -11.67 -12.84 -13.96
N ASP A 79 -11.87 -14.15 -13.84
CA ASP A 79 -13.16 -14.83 -13.97
C ASP A 79 -13.90 -14.98 -12.63
N ARG A 80 -13.32 -14.47 -11.54
CA ARG A 80 -13.82 -14.64 -10.16
C ARG A 80 -14.55 -13.42 -9.59
N GLY A 81 -14.86 -12.43 -10.43
CA GLY A 81 -15.71 -11.29 -10.07
C GLY A 81 -15.04 -10.31 -9.11
N PHE A 82 -15.85 -9.74 -8.20
CA PHE A 82 -15.47 -8.69 -7.23
C PHE A 82 -16.00 -8.96 -5.82
N ASP A 83 -16.53 -10.16 -5.57
CA ASP A 83 -17.11 -10.57 -4.29
C ASP A 83 -16.16 -11.54 -3.56
N LYS A 84 -16.70 -12.33 -2.62
CA LYS A 84 -15.93 -13.34 -1.89
C LYS A 84 -15.26 -14.41 -2.76
N ASN A 85 -15.62 -14.53 -4.04
CA ASN A 85 -14.99 -15.47 -4.94
C ASN A 85 -13.65 -14.97 -5.46
N GLN A 86 -13.38 -13.67 -5.33
CA GLN A 86 -12.23 -13.03 -5.91
C GLN A 86 -10.96 -13.20 -5.06
N PRO A 87 -9.91 -13.88 -5.57
CA PRO A 87 -8.67 -14.09 -4.82
C PRO A 87 -7.79 -12.85 -4.68
N GLY A 88 -7.80 -11.95 -5.67
CA GLY A 88 -6.94 -10.77 -5.67
C GLY A 88 -7.47 -9.68 -4.76
N GLY A 89 -6.56 -8.94 -4.14
CA GLY A 89 -6.89 -7.88 -3.21
C GLY A 89 -7.31 -6.58 -3.86
N TRP A 90 -7.38 -5.53 -3.06
CA TRP A 90 -8.03 -4.28 -3.44
C TRP A 90 -7.42 -3.68 -4.72
N ILE A 91 -6.11 -3.81 -4.89
CA ILE A 91 -5.35 -3.35 -6.06
C ILE A 91 -5.88 -4.00 -7.33
N PHE A 92 -6.01 -5.33 -7.36
CA PHE A 92 -6.53 -6.05 -8.51
C PHE A 92 -7.98 -5.67 -8.82
N ASN A 93 -8.79 -5.45 -7.77
CA ASN A 93 -10.20 -5.08 -7.92
C ASN A 93 -10.39 -3.67 -8.48
N ILE A 94 -9.45 -2.74 -8.24
CA ILE A 94 -9.56 -1.37 -8.74
C ILE A 94 -9.01 -1.15 -10.16
N LEU A 95 -8.31 -2.13 -10.75
CA LEU A 95 -7.68 -2.00 -12.07
C LEU A 95 -8.58 -1.41 -13.17
N PRO A 96 -9.86 -1.84 -13.34
CA PRO A 96 -10.78 -1.21 -14.30
C PRO A 96 -11.00 0.29 -14.10
N PHE A 97 -10.92 0.75 -12.85
CA PHE A 97 -11.23 2.11 -12.43
C PHE A 97 -10.00 3.02 -12.43
N VAL A 98 -8.82 2.47 -12.75
CA VAL A 98 -7.57 3.20 -12.96
C VAL A 98 -7.01 3.01 -14.37
N GLU A 99 -7.88 2.72 -15.34
CA GLU A 99 -7.54 2.53 -16.76
C GLU A 99 -6.68 1.28 -17.08
N GLU A 100 -6.57 0.34 -16.14
CA GLU A 100 -5.78 -0.89 -16.28
C GLU A 100 -6.64 -2.13 -16.56
N GLN A 101 -7.73 -1.96 -17.31
CA GLN A 101 -8.63 -3.05 -17.72
C GLN A 101 -7.88 -4.20 -18.42
N GLN A 102 -6.85 -3.87 -19.21
CA GLN A 102 -6.07 -4.87 -19.93
C GLN A 102 -5.36 -5.83 -18.96
N ILE A 103 -4.80 -5.32 -17.85
CA ILE A 103 -4.16 -6.12 -16.80
C ILE A 103 -5.22 -6.93 -16.04
N ARG A 104 -6.39 -6.33 -15.76
CA ARG A 104 -7.51 -6.99 -15.09
C ARG A 104 -8.01 -8.21 -15.85
N ASP A 105 -8.02 -8.17 -17.18
CA ASP A 105 -8.60 -9.21 -18.03
C ASP A 105 -7.57 -10.26 -18.48
N LEU A 106 -6.30 -10.14 -18.06
CA LEU A 106 -5.26 -11.11 -18.40
C LEU A 106 -5.63 -12.52 -17.92
N GLY A 107 -5.80 -13.43 -18.88
CA GLY A 107 -6.11 -14.83 -18.65
C GLY A 107 -7.61 -15.17 -18.62
N THR A 108 -8.49 -14.21 -18.95
CA THR A 108 -9.95 -14.42 -19.04
C THR A 108 -10.29 -15.62 -19.92
N GLY A 109 -11.14 -16.52 -19.42
CA GLY A 109 -11.63 -17.69 -20.17
C GLY A 109 -10.61 -18.82 -20.37
N LEU A 110 -9.38 -18.67 -19.87
CA LEU A 110 -8.40 -19.76 -19.85
C LEU A 110 -8.72 -20.73 -18.70
N THR A 111 -8.30 -21.99 -18.86
CA THR A 111 -8.32 -22.95 -17.75
C THR A 111 -7.27 -22.57 -16.69
N ASP A 112 -7.48 -23.00 -15.44
CA ASP A 112 -6.60 -22.66 -14.31
C ASP A 112 -5.11 -22.89 -14.63
N ARG A 113 -4.76 -24.03 -15.19
CA ARG A 113 -3.35 -24.36 -15.51
C ARG A 113 -2.76 -23.51 -16.64
N GLN A 114 -3.60 -23.00 -17.54
CA GLN A 114 -3.21 -22.09 -18.61
C GLN A 114 -3.03 -20.65 -18.10
N LYS A 115 -3.73 -20.28 -17.03
CA LYS A 115 -3.60 -18.97 -16.38
C LYS A 115 -2.26 -18.79 -15.66
N TRP A 116 -1.66 -19.86 -15.14
CA TRP A 116 -0.45 -19.76 -14.32
C TRP A 116 0.74 -19.00 -14.96
N PRO A 117 1.14 -19.26 -16.23
CA PRO A 117 2.17 -18.44 -16.88
C PRO A 117 1.70 -16.99 -17.13
N VAL A 118 0.41 -16.77 -17.37
CA VAL A 118 -0.15 -15.41 -17.56
C VAL A 118 -0.09 -14.60 -16.26
N TYR A 119 -0.39 -15.23 -15.13
CA TYR A 119 -0.27 -14.58 -13.82
C TYR A 119 1.17 -14.30 -13.44
N GLN A 120 2.10 -15.20 -13.79
CA GLN A 120 3.53 -14.95 -13.63
C GLN A 120 4.01 -13.70 -14.39
N GLU A 121 3.46 -13.45 -15.58
CA GLU A 121 3.74 -12.23 -16.35
C GLU A 121 3.09 -11.00 -15.71
N ARG A 122 1.80 -11.10 -15.33
CA ARG A 122 1.07 -10.02 -14.64
C ARG A 122 1.79 -9.58 -13.38
N ASP A 123 2.30 -10.50 -12.59
CA ASP A 123 2.96 -10.20 -11.31
C ASP A 123 4.19 -9.30 -11.45
N GLN A 124 4.73 -9.13 -12.67
CA GLN A 124 5.85 -8.26 -12.99
C GLN A 124 5.41 -6.90 -13.58
N MET A 125 4.11 -6.68 -13.82
CA MET A 125 3.58 -5.46 -14.41
C MET A 125 3.45 -4.37 -13.34
N ALA A 126 4.45 -3.48 -13.25
CA ALA A 126 4.44 -2.36 -12.34
C ALA A 126 3.48 -1.25 -12.78
N LEU A 127 2.86 -0.60 -11.81
CA LEU A 127 1.92 0.51 -12.01
C LEU A 127 2.50 1.76 -11.38
N GLY A 128 2.80 2.77 -12.20
CA GLY A 128 3.44 4.02 -11.77
C GLY A 128 2.74 4.66 -10.56
N MET A 129 1.41 4.73 -10.60
CA MET A 129 0.60 5.31 -9.54
C MET A 129 0.62 4.53 -8.22
N MET A 130 1.12 3.29 -8.22
CA MET A 130 1.25 2.47 -7.02
C MET A 130 2.57 2.70 -6.31
N ASN A 131 3.52 3.45 -6.90
CA ASN A 131 4.82 3.69 -6.31
C ASN A 131 4.98 5.12 -5.79
N CYS A 132 5.73 5.25 -4.71
CA CYS A 132 6.14 6.53 -4.17
C CYS A 132 7.43 6.96 -4.89
N PRO A 133 7.46 8.09 -5.63
CA PRO A 133 8.66 8.54 -6.34
C PRO A 133 9.82 8.92 -5.43
N THR A 134 9.59 9.11 -4.12
CA THR A 134 10.68 9.27 -3.14
C THR A 134 11.29 7.91 -2.76
N ARG A 135 10.50 6.84 -2.82
CA ARG A 135 10.94 5.50 -2.44
C ARG A 135 11.64 4.78 -3.58
N ARG A 136 10.96 4.64 -4.73
CA ARG A 136 11.41 3.75 -5.80
C ARG A 136 10.79 4.05 -7.15
N GLN A 137 11.40 3.51 -8.20
CA GLN A 137 10.84 3.55 -9.55
C GLN A 137 9.77 2.46 -9.73
N PRO A 138 8.82 2.63 -10.65
CA PRO A 138 7.81 1.60 -10.92
C PRO A 138 8.39 0.47 -11.79
N ASN A 139 9.24 -0.35 -11.18
CA ASN A 139 9.85 -1.53 -11.80
C ASN A 139 9.42 -2.80 -11.06
N PRO A 140 9.50 -3.97 -11.70
CA PRO A 140 9.45 -5.24 -10.98
C PRO A 140 10.77 -5.46 -10.22
N TYR A 141 10.66 -5.93 -8.98
CA TYR A 141 11.78 -6.14 -8.06
C TYR A 141 12.00 -7.63 -7.77
N PRO A 142 13.22 -8.09 -7.43
CA PRO A 142 13.53 -9.50 -7.27
C PRO A 142 12.59 -10.22 -6.29
N ASN A 143 12.22 -11.46 -6.63
CA ASN A 143 11.55 -12.39 -5.73
C ASN A 143 12.59 -13.34 -5.10
N ASP A 144 13.42 -12.76 -4.23
CA ASP A 144 14.56 -13.44 -3.60
C ASP A 144 14.13 -14.42 -2.52
N GLN A 145 13.01 -14.14 -1.83
CA GLN A 145 12.38 -15.07 -0.88
C GLN A 145 11.76 -16.30 -1.57
N GLY A 146 11.59 -16.25 -2.89
CA GLY A 146 11.11 -17.39 -3.68
C GLY A 146 9.61 -17.66 -3.53
N HIS A 147 8.84 -16.66 -3.13
CA HIS A 147 7.39 -16.74 -2.96
C HIS A 147 6.72 -17.21 -4.26
N THR A 148 5.78 -18.13 -4.12
CA THR A 148 5.05 -18.70 -5.25
C THR A 148 3.57 -18.78 -4.90
N PRO A 149 2.73 -17.97 -5.56
CA PRO A 149 1.29 -18.04 -5.36
C PRO A 149 0.71 -19.41 -5.74
N PHE A 150 -0.36 -19.84 -5.09
CA PHE A 150 -0.98 -21.15 -5.31
C PHE A 150 -1.59 -21.30 -6.71
N ASN A 151 -2.02 -20.21 -7.33
CA ASN A 151 -2.62 -20.18 -8.66
C ASN A 151 -1.68 -19.64 -9.75
N SER A 152 -0.36 -19.66 -9.53
CA SER A 152 0.62 -19.11 -10.48
C SER A 152 1.88 -19.96 -10.57
N ARG A 153 2.72 -19.67 -11.58
CA ARG A 153 4.12 -20.09 -11.57
C ARG A 153 4.93 -19.11 -10.74
N ARG A 154 6.05 -19.56 -10.17
CA ARG A 154 7.00 -18.68 -9.50
C ARG A 154 7.46 -17.57 -10.46
N SER A 155 7.16 -16.32 -10.13
CA SER A 155 7.73 -15.17 -10.83
C SER A 155 9.14 -14.88 -10.32
N PRO A 156 10.12 -14.58 -11.19
CA PRO A 156 11.44 -14.13 -10.74
C PRO A 156 11.42 -12.70 -10.17
N PHE A 157 10.40 -11.90 -10.50
CA PHE A 157 10.24 -10.55 -10.01
C PHE A 157 8.78 -10.25 -9.62
N HIS A 158 8.57 -9.31 -8.71
CA HIS A 158 7.26 -8.83 -8.29
C HIS A 158 7.18 -7.31 -8.49
N ALA A 159 6.10 -6.85 -9.13
CA ALA A 159 5.63 -5.49 -9.05
C ALA A 159 5.06 -5.23 -7.65
N ARG A 160 5.48 -4.14 -7.01
CA ARG A 160 5.16 -3.85 -5.60
C ARG A 160 4.47 -2.49 -5.47
N ALA A 161 3.60 -2.36 -4.47
CA ALA A 161 2.89 -1.12 -4.18
C ALA A 161 3.54 -0.37 -3.01
N ASP A 162 3.38 0.93 -2.90
CA ASP A 162 3.88 1.78 -1.80
C ASP A 162 2.78 2.34 -0.92
N TYR A 163 1.54 2.04 -1.30
CA TYR A 163 0.31 2.37 -0.60
C TYR A 163 -0.39 1.08 -0.18
N ALA A 164 -1.03 1.11 0.99
CA ALA A 164 -1.82 0.01 1.52
C ALA A 164 -3.23 0.47 1.85
N ALA A 165 -4.16 -0.48 1.83
CA ALA A 165 -5.50 -0.24 2.35
C ALA A 165 -5.58 -0.44 3.86
N ASN A 166 -6.51 0.29 4.47
CA ASN A 166 -6.78 0.26 5.90
C ASN A 166 -7.57 -0.99 6.32
N ALA A 167 -6.90 -1.87 7.07
CA ALA A 167 -7.50 -3.04 7.71
C ALA A 167 -8.06 -2.74 9.13
N GLY A 168 -7.82 -1.54 9.65
CA GLY A 168 -8.23 -1.10 10.99
C GLY A 168 -7.57 -1.94 12.07
N ASP A 169 -8.32 -2.23 13.13
CA ASP A 169 -7.89 -3.09 14.24
C ASP A 169 -7.97 -4.55 13.79
N VAL A 170 -6.84 -5.25 13.91
CA VAL A 170 -6.73 -6.65 13.48
C VAL A 170 -5.92 -7.47 14.48
N HIS A 171 -6.30 -8.74 14.65
CA HIS A 171 -5.54 -9.64 15.51
C HIS A 171 -4.22 -10.09 14.86
N TYR A 172 -4.26 -10.43 13.58
CA TYR A 172 -3.10 -10.74 12.76
C TYR A 172 -3.35 -10.22 11.34
N LEU A 173 -2.37 -9.49 10.78
CA LEU A 173 -2.26 -9.35 9.32
C LEU A 173 -1.59 -10.61 8.79
N GLU A 174 -1.99 -11.02 7.60
CA GLU A 174 -1.84 -12.39 7.12
C GLU A 174 -2.65 -13.41 7.93
N THR A 175 -3.41 -14.24 7.22
CA THR A 175 -4.53 -14.91 7.85
C THR A 175 -4.09 -16.20 8.56
N TYR A 176 -3.58 -16.07 9.78
CA TYR A 176 -3.64 -17.17 10.76
C TYR A 176 -5.07 -17.38 11.28
N VAL A 177 -5.96 -16.40 11.07
CA VAL A 177 -7.37 -16.38 11.54
C VAL A 177 -8.23 -17.47 10.90
N VAL A 178 -7.76 -18.07 9.80
CA VAL A 178 -8.35 -19.31 9.25
C VAL A 178 -7.23 -20.29 8.95
N SER A 179 -6.54 -20.78 9.98
CA SER A 179 -5.46 -21.77 9.88
C SER A 179 -5.81 -23.00 9.01
N ALA A 180 -7.11 -23.31 8.87
CA ALA A 180 -7.62 -24.35 7.97
C ALA A 180 -7.53 -24.01 6.45
N LEU A 181 -7.26 -22.75 6.09
CA LEU A 181 -7.21 -22.24 4.72
C LEU A 181 -5.78 -22.06 4.17
N ALA A 182 -4.79 -21.80 5.03
CA ALA A 182 -3.40 -21.53 4.62
C ALA A 182 -2.75 -22.71 3.84
N SER A 183 -3.27 -23.93 3.98
CA SER A 183 -2.81 -25.12 3.25
C SER A 183 -3.63 -25.45 1.99
N LYS A 184 -4.74 -24.76 1.75
CA LYS A 184 -5.65 -25.06 0.65
C LYS A 184 -5.17 -24.45 -0.65
N ARG A 185 -4.98 -25.29 -1.66
CA ARG A 185 -4.36 -24.93 -2.95
C ARG A 185 -5.32 -25.03 -4.13
N ASP A 186 -6.62 -25.10 -3.84
CA ASP A 186 -7.68 -25.17 -4.83
C ASP A 186 -8.81 -24.19 -4.47
N PHE A 187 -9.49 -23.66 -5.48
CA PHE A 187 -10.54 -22.67 -5.28
C PHE A 187 -11.73 -23.21 -4.47
N ASP A 188 -12.21 -24.43 -4.76
CA ASP A 188 -13.40 -25.00 -4.09
C ASP A 188 -13.12 -25.29 -2.63
N GLN A 189 -11.88 -25.67 -2.35
CA GLN A 189 -11.37 -25.85 -1.00
C GLN A 189 -11.43 -24.55 -0.21
N VAL A 190 -11.04 -23.41 -0.80
CA VAL A 190 -11.13 -22.10 -0.15
C VAL A 190 -12.59 -21.73 0.11
N LEU A 191 -13.43 -21.81 -0.93
CA LEU A 191 -14.83 -21.39 -0.86
C LEU A 191 -15.70 -22.21 0.10
N SER A 192 -15.32 -23.47 0.33
CA SER A 192 -16.01 -24.38 1.27
C SER A 192 -15.46 -24.36 2.69
N ALA A 193 -14.47 -23.50 2.97
CA ALA A 193 -13.84 -23.50 4.28
C ALA A 193 -14.76 -22.97 5.39
N PRO A 194 -14.62 -23.50 6.61
CA PRO A 194 -15.29 -22.93 7.77
C PRO A 194 -14.83 -21.48 7.93
N ASN A 195 -15.77 -20.60 8.30
CA ASN A 195 -15.51 -19.17 8.51
C ASN A 195 -15.01 -18.41 7.26
N TRP A 196 -15.29 -18.92 6.05
CA TRP A 196 -15.08 -18.17 4.81
C TRP A 196 -16.40 -17.55 4.28
N PRO A 197 -16.40 -16.28 3.84
CA PRO A 197 -15.33 -15.28 4.01
C PRO A 197 -15.25 -14.77 5.46
N GLN A 198 -14.23 -13.96 5.78
CA GLN A 198 -14.07 -13.44 7.15
C GLN A 198 -15.30 -12.63 7.58
N LYS A 199 -15.74 -12.80 8.83
CA LYS A 199 -16.84 -11.96 9.35
C LYS A 199 -16.35 -10.52 9.50
N LEU A 200 -17.21 -9.55 9.17
CA LEU A 200 -16.87 -8.13 9.38
C LEU A 200 -16.51 -7.81 10.83
N SER A 201 -17.02 -8.56 11.81
CA SER A 201 -16.67 -8.36 13.23
C SER A 201 -15.22 -8.74 13.58
N TRP A 202 -14.40 -9.22 12.63
CA TRP A 202 -13.03 -9.68 12.91
C TRP A 202 -11.96 -8.66 12.56
N THR A 203 -12.32 -7.64 11.79
CA THR A 203 -11.46 -6.51 11.41
C THR A 203 -12.31 -5.26 11.50
N SER A 204 -11.73 -4.11 11.83
CA SER A 204 -12.51 -2.86 11.93
C SER A 204 -12.30 -1.88 10.78
N GLY A 205 -11.35 -2.13 9.89
CA GLY A 205 -11.08 -1.28 8.74
C GLY A 205 -12.07 -1.47 7.60
N ILE A 206 -11.71 -0.88 6.45
CA ILE A 206 -12.56 -0.84 5.25
C ILE A 206 -12.22 -1.93 4.23
N VAL A 207 -11.09 -2.61 4.39
CA VAL A 207 -10.66 -3.75 3.56
C VAL A 207 -10.44 -4.97 4.44
N THR A 208 -11.09 -6.08 4.08
CA THR A 208 -11.06 -7.35 4.84
C THR A 208 -10.81 -8.53 3.91
N SER A 209 -10.39 -9.69 4.42
CA SER A 209 -10.21 -10.88 3.58
C SER A 209 -11.58 -11.48 3.19
N GLY A 210 -11.88 -11.42 1.89
CA GLY A 210 -13.03 -12.05 1.25
C GLY A 210 -14.36 -11.35 1.46
N THR A 211 -14.50 -10.45 2.44
CA THR A 211 -15.77 -9.78 2.74
C THR A 211 -15.72 -8.31 2.30
N PRO A 212 -16.42 -7.94 1.20
CA PRO A 212 -16.55 -6.56 0.80
C PRO A 212 -17.28 -5.72 1.86
N VAL A 213 -16.82 -4.49 2.07
CA VAL A 213 -17.40 -3.55 3.05
C VAL A 213 -18.25 -2.52 2.31
N PRO A 214 -19.59 -2.48 2.50
CA PRO A 214 -20.42 -1.45 1.90
C PRO A 214 -20.23 -0.11 2.63
N LEU A 215 -20.38 1.04 1.95
CA LEU A 215 -20.22 2.36 2.60
C LEU A 215 -21.11 2.55 3.82
N ARG A 216 -22.31 1.95 3.83
CA ARG A 216 -23.23 1.98 4.97
C ARG A 216 -22.68 1.33 6.25
N ALA A 217 -21.62 0.51 6.15
CA ALA A 217 -20.96 -0.11 7.30
C ALA A 217 -19.92 0.81 7.96
N ILE A 218 -19.69 2.01 7.41
CA ILE A 218 -18.76 3.02 7.91
C ILE A 218 -19.57 4.07 8.68
N SER A 219 -19.97 3.74 9.90
CA SER A 219 -20.83 4.60 10.72
C SER A 219 -20.10 5.81 11.30
N ASP A 220 -18.77 5.76 11.39
CA ASP A 220 -17.97 6.87 11.93
C ASP A 220 -17.83 8.04 10.95
N GLY A 221 -18.19 7.79 9.69
CA GLY A 221 -18.26 8.77 8.61
C GLY A 221 -17.06 8.67 7.66
N ALA A 222 -17.36 8.77 6.36
CA ALA A 222 -16.36 8.61 5.30
C ALA A 222 -15.21 9.64 5.37
N SER A 223 -15.44 10.81 5.96
CA SER A 223 -14.42 11.85 6.13
C SER A 223 -13.54 11.67 7.38
N LYS A 224 -13.80 10.64 8.19
CA LYS A 224 -13.06 10.33 9.43
C LYS A 224 -12.35 8.98 9.39
N THR A 225 -12.83 8.05 8.56
CA THR A 225 -12.19 6.75 8.38
C THR A 225 -11.18 6.78 7.24
N TYR A 226 -9.97 6.29 7.49
CA TYR A 226 -8.91 6.10 6.50
C TYR A 226 -9.34 5.08 5.43
N ALA A 227 -8.97 5.35 4.19
CA ALA A 227 -9.10 4.44 3.08
C ALA A 227 -7.77 3.76 2.75
N LEU A 228 -6.83 4.55 2.22
CA LEU A 228 -5.49 4.13 1.83
C LEU A 228 -4.44 5.00 2.51
N GLY A 229 -3.25 4.46 2.73
CA GLY A 229 -2.11 5.18 3.30
C GLY A 229 -0.79 4.77 2.68
N GLU A 230 0.21 5.64 2.78
CA GLU A 230 1.59 5.24 2.53
C GLU A 230 2.06 4.20 3.57
N ARG A 231 2.89 3.26 3.14
CA ARG A 231 3.39 2.15 3.98
C ARG A 231 4.72 2.49 4.61
N ASN A 232 5.03 1.95 5.79
CA ASN A 232 6.43 1.89 6.22
C ASN A 232 7.16 0.77 5.47
N ILE A 233 8.38 1.06 5.01
CA ILE A 233 9.29 0.10 4.40
C ILE A 233 10.71 0.40 4.91
N ASN A 234 11.47 -0.63 5.27
CA ASN A 234 12.88 -0.51 5.58
C ASN A 234 13.64 0.05 4.36
N SER A 235 14.31 1.19 4.52
CA SER A 235 14.96 1.86 3.40
C SER A 235 16.15 1.09 2.81
N ASN A 236 16.65 0.05 3.48
CA ASN A 236 17.63 -0.86 2.92
C ASN A 236 17.02 -1.86 1.92
N ASN A 237 15.70 -2.06 1.97
CA ASN A 237 14.99 -3.16 1.29
C ASN A 237 13.95 -2.67 0.26
N TYR A 238 14.07 -1.43 -0.21
CA TYR A 238 13.16 -0.88 -1.23
C TYR A 238 13.16 -1.70 -2.54
N GLU A 239 14.29 -2.31 -2.87
CA GLU A 239 14.54 -2.88 -4.20
C GLU A 239 14.97 -4.36 -4.21
N ASP A 240 15.09 -5.03 -3.07
CA ASP A 240 15.65 -6.40 -3.00
C ASP A 240 14.59 -7.49 -2.75
N GLY A 241 13.54 -7.20 -1.98
CA GLY A 241 12.52 -8.19 -1.62
C GLY A 241 12.87 -9.04 -0.42
N HIS A 242 13.72 -8.54 0.48
CA HIS A 242 14.04 -9.24 1.71
C HIS A 242 13.11 -8.87 2.87
N GLU A 243 12.48 -7.70 2.83
CA GLU A 243 11.50 -7.27 3.83
C GLU A 243 10.15 -7.95 3.59
N HIS A 244 9.63 -8.61 4.63
CA HIS A 244 8.44 -9.44 4.56
C HIS A 244 7.22 -8.66 4.08
N GLY A 245 6.98 -7.47 4.64
CA GLY A 245 5.87 -6.59 4.21
C GLY A 245 6.12 -5.88 2.87
N ASN A 246 7.07 -6.34 2.05
CA ASN A 246 7.42 -5.80 0.74
C ASN A 246 8.08 -6.85 -0.18
N ASP A 247 7.66 -8.12 -0.11
CA ASP A 247 8.22 -9.22 -0.91
C ASP A 247 7.20 -9.94 -1.81
N TRP A 248 5.89 -9.65 -1.71
CA TRP A 248 4.87 -10.15 -2.63
C TRP A 248 4.51 -9.19 -3.76
N SER A 249 3.85 -9.74 -4.79
CA SER A 249 3.27 -8.94 -5.85
C SER A 249 2.07 -8.15 -5.35
N MET A 250 1.92 -6.92 -5.79
CA MET A 250 0.77 -6.07 -5.47
C MET A 250 -0.58 -6.63 -5.97
N TYR A 251 -0.57 -7.68 -6.80
CA TYR A 251 -1.78 -8.38 -7.25
C TYR A 251 -2.21 -9.54 -6.34
N CYS A 252 -1.54 -9.72 -5.18
CA CYS A 252 -1.87 -10.72 -4.18
C CYS A 252 -3.21 -10.44 -3.47
N GLY A 253 -3.68 -11.41 -2.68
CA GLY A 253 -4.82 -11.29 -1.78
C GLY A 253 -4.46 -10.56 -0.47
N PHE A 254 -5.17 -10.84 0.61
CA PHE A 254 -5.06 -10.07 1.85
C PHE A 254 -3.74 -10.37 2.56
N GLN A 255 -2.81 -9.43 2.42
CA GLN A 255 -1.43 -9.55 2.86
C GLN A 255 -0.90 -8.21 3.36
N ASP A 256 0.03 -8.26 4.29
CA ASP A 256 0.75 -7.09 4.77
C ASP A 256 1.34 -6.25 3.62
N ASP A 257 1.83 -6.85 2.53
CA ASP A 257 2.24 -6.16 1.30
C ASP A 257 1.22 -5.15 0.72
N ILE A 258 -0.08 -5.35 0.93
CA ILE A 258 -1.11 -4.47 0.35
C ILE A 258 -2.09 -3.91 1.38
N VAL A 259 -2.06 -4.36 2.64
CA VAL A 259 -2.89 -3.82 3.73
C VAL A 259 -2.04 -3.51 4.94
N ARG A 260 -2.42 -2.47 5.68
CA ARG A 260 -1.79 -2.10 6.95
C ARG A 260 -2.86 -1.89 8.01
N SER A 261 -2.45 -2.00 9.26
CA SER A 261 -3.32 -1.90 10.41
C SER A 261 -2.92 -0.69 11.26
N THR A 262 -3.91 -0.06 11.88
CA THR A 262 -3.67 1.00 12.86
C THR A 262 -3.46 0.44 14.27
N TYR A 263 -3.75 -0.86 14.48
CA TYR A 263 -3.81 -1.47 15.79
C TYR A 263 -3.77 -3.01 15.81
N TYR A 264 -2.98 -3.57 16.73
CA TYR A 264 -2.82 -5.01 16.91
C TYR A 264 -3.27 -5.49 18.28
N PHE A 265 -3.96 -6.63 18.33
CA PHE A 265 -4.46 -7.17 19.61
C PHE A 265 -3.44 -8.00 20.39
N ASP A 266 -2.49 -8.66 19.72
CA ASP A 266 -1.44 -9.47 20.37
C ASP A 266 -0.27 -9.74 19.42
N ASP A 267 0.81 -8.97 19.55
CA ASP A 267 2.10 -9.22 18.87
C ASP A 267 3.11 -9.96 19.78
N GLY A 268 2.65 -10.51 20.91
CA GLY A 268 3.51 -11.12 21.91
C GLY A 268 4.21 -10.13 22.86
N SER A 269 3.97 -8.81 22.74
CA SER A 269 4.52 -7.78 23.65
C SER A 269 3.73 -7.61 24.96
N GLY A 270 2.53 -8.21 25.06
CA GLY A 270 1.72 -8.21 26.27
C GLY A 270 0.74 -7.04 26.42
N TYR A 271 0.64 -6.15 25.43
CA TYR A 271 -0.49 -5.22 25.27
C TYR A 271 -0.82 -5.03 23.78
N PRO A 272 -2.09 -4.74 23.48
CA PRO A 272 -2.46 -4.35 22.14
C PRO A 272 -2.00 -2.90 21.85
N GLU A 273 -0.94 -2.73 21.05
CA GLU A 273 -0.31 -1.43 20.76
C GLU A 273 -0.92 -0.77 19.51
N SER A 274 -1.37 0.48 19.67
CA SER A 274 -1.62 1.36 18.52
C SER A 274 -0.30 1.71 17.86
N ARG A 275 -0.21 1.47 16.55
CA ARG A 275 1.03 1.64 15.79
C ARG A 275 0.95 2.94 15.00
N VAL A 276 1.36 4.03 15.63
CA VAL A 276 1.50 5.32 14.93
C VAL A 276 2.37 5.16 13.68
N PRO A 277 2.10 5.93 12.61
CA PRO A 277 2.91 5.84 11.42
C PRO A 277 4.36 6.20 11.71
N VAL A 278 5.28 5.64 10.93
CA VAL A 278 6.73 5.85 11.13
C VAL A 278 7.44 6.18 9.82
N GLN A 279 8.55 6.90 9.94
CA GLN A 279 9.39 7.19 8.79
C GLN A 279 10.21 5.96 8.40
N ASP A 280 10.33 5.71 7.10
CA ASP A 280 11.24 4.71 6.55
C ASP A 280 12.67 4.98 7.05
N THR A 281 13.26 3.97 7.71
CA THR A 281 14.53 4.08 8.42
C THR A 281 15.40 2.87 8.10
N PRO A 282 16.72 3.05 7.84
CA PRO A 282 17.60 1.93 7.56
C PRO A 282 17.64 0.91 8.69
N GLY A 283 17.33 -0.35 8.37
CA GLY A 283 17.36 -1.47 9.32
C GLY A 283 16.15 -1.57 10.25
N LEU A 284 15.15 -0.71 10.05
CA LEU A 284 13.90 -0.75 10.80
C LEU A 284 12.81 -1.36 9.92
N ASP A 285 12.32 -2.53 10.33
CA ASP A 285 11.30 -3.28 9.61
C ASP A 285 10.02 -3.33 10.47
N PHE A 286 8.96 -2.72 9.96
CA PHE A 286 7.62 -2.82 10.53
C PHE A 286 6.62 -3.21 9.45
N GLU A 287 6.49 -4.51 9.28
CA GLU A 287 5.63 -5.19 8.29
C GLU A 287 4.16 -4.74 8.31
N ASP A 288 3.68 -4.09 9.36
CA ASP A 288 2.26 -3.79 9.53
C ASP A 288 1.90 -2.31 9.68
N ARG A 289 2.89 -1.42 9.68
CA ARG A 289 2.64 0.01 9.93
C ARG A 289 2.42 0.79 8.65
N PHE A 290 1.53 1.78 8.77
CA PHE A 290 1.58 2.93 7.89
C PHE A 290 2.88 3.71 8.12
N GLY A 291 3.30 4.49 7.13
CA GLY A 291 4.58 5.18 7.18
C GLY A 291 4.90 5.87 5.87
N SER A 292 6.09 6.43 5.73
CA SER A 292 6.52 7.02 4.46
C SER A 292 8.02 7.23 4.40
N ALA A 293 8.56 7.31 3.18
CA ALA A 293 9.91 7.82 2.94
C ALA A 293 9.99 9.34 3.16
N HIS A 294 8.84 10.04 3.20
CA HIS A 294 8.78 11.47 3.41
C HIS A 294 9.07 11.86 4.87
N PRO A 295 9.82 12.95 5.11
CA PRO A 295 10.05 13.47 6.45
C PRO A 295 8.78 14.13 7.02
N GLY A 296 8.56 13.96 8.32
CA GLY A 296 7.54 14.68 9.10
C GLY A 296 6.13 14.08 9.07
N GLY A 297 5.86 13.09 8.23
CA GLY A 297 4.59 12.38 8.22
C GLY A 297 4.37 11.55 6.96
N CYS A 298 3.26 10.80 6.95
CA CYS A 298 2.81 10.03 5.81
C CYS A 298 1.48 10.57 5.26
N HIS A 299 1.24 10.39 3.97
CA HIS A 299 -0.07 10.70 3.41
C HIS A 299 -1.07 9.57 3.69
N MET A 300 -2.22 9.97 4.24
CA MET A 300 -3.39 9.12 4.44
C MET A 300 -4.57 9.73 3.68
N SER A 301 -5.27 8.89 2.94
CA SER A 301 -6.56 9.22 2.34
C SER A 301 -7.69 8.77 3.25
N PHE A 302 -8.81 9.49 3.21
CA PHE A 302 -10.06 9.13 3.86
C PHE A 302 -11.03 8.57 2.84
N VAL A 303 -12.05 7.85 3.29
CA VAL A 303 -13.04 7.21 2.41
C VAL A 303 -13.80 8.22 1.54
N ASP A 304 -13.94 9.48 1.95
CA ASP A 304 -14.48 10.56 1.12
C ASP A 304 -13.52 11.04 -0.01
N GLY A 305 -12.33 10.44 -0.07
CA GLY A 305 -11.26 10.76 -0.99
C GLY A 305 -10.43 11.97 -0.59
N SER A 306 -10.65 12.62 0.55
CA SER A 306 -9.73 13.65 1.03
C SER A 306 -8.37 13.02 1.38
N VAL A 307 -7.27 13.76 1.24
CA VAL A 307 -5.91 13.26 1.53
C VAL A 307 -5.18 14.28 2.40
N THR A 308 -4.70 13.79 3.54
CA THR A 308 -4.06 14.59 4.59
C THR A 308 -2.71 13.98 4.94
N MET A 309 -1.75 14.81 5.32
CA MET A 309 -0.50 14.33 5.90
C MET A 309 -0.69 14.12 7.40
N ILE A 310 -0.44 12.90 7.86
CA ILE A 310 -0.52 12.51 9.26
C ILE A 310 0.89 12.54 9.85
N SER A 311 1.06 13.27 10.96
CA SER A 311 2.34 13.35 11.67
C SER A 311 2.72 12.00 12.26
N TYR A 312 4.03 11.72 12.31
CA TYR A 312 4.55 10.58 13.08
C TYR A 312 4.36 10.75 14.59
N ASP A 313 4.07 11.97 15.06
CA ASP A 313 3.74 12.29 16.45
C ASP A 313 2.21 12.28 16.72
N ILE A 314 1.40 11.71 15.83
CA ILE A 314 -0.05 11.60 16.04
C ILE A 314 -0.36 10.85 17.34
N ASP A 315 -1.39 11.29 18.06
CA ASP A 315 -1.90 10.54 19.20
C ASP A 315 -2.30 9.11 18.75
N PRO A 316 -1.77 8.05 19.39
CA PRO A 316 -2.03 6.69 18.94
C PRO A 316 -3.52 6.33 18.92
N GLU A 317 -4.33 6.85 19.84
CA GLU A 317 -5.76 6.55 19.87
C GLU A 317 -6.48 7.27 18.73
N VAL A 318 -6.12 8.52 18.43
CA VAL A 318 -6.65 9.22 17.25
C VAL A 318 -6.28 8.49 15.96
N HIS A 319 -5.06 7.94 15.88
CA HIS A 319 -4.66 7.13 14.72
C HIS A 319 -5.50 5.86 14.57
N ARG A 320 -5.73 5.14 15.68
CA ARG A 320 -6.58 3.95 15.74
C ARG A 320 -8.02 4.25 15.31
N GLN A 321 -8.63 5.28 15.91
CA GLN A 321 -10.01 5.69 15.62
C GLN A 321 -10.20 6.02 14.14
N ASN A 322 -9.25 6.73 13.53
CA ASN A 322 -9.31 6.99 12.09
C ASN A 322 -9.13 5.70 11.26
N GLY A 323 -8.50 4.65 11.79
CA GLY A 323 -8.44 3.32 11.17
C GLY A 323 -9.73 2.50 11.33
N HIS A 324 -10.56 2.83 12.32
CA HIS A 324 -11.79 2.10 12.63
C HIS A 324 -12.98 2.65 11.81
N ARG A 325 -13.90 1.75 11.40
CA ARG A 325 -15.08 2.15 10.61
C ARG A 325 -16.35 2.42 11.44
N ALA A 326 -16.42 1.85 12.64
CA ALA A 326 -17.64 1.85 13.46
C ALA A 326 -17.44 1.87 15.00
N ASP A 327 -16.48 2.62 15.54
CA ASP A 327 -16.27 2.76 17.01
C ASP A 327 -16.94 4.02 17.60
N GLY A 328 -17.59 4.83 16.77
CA GLY A 328 -18.21 6.09 17.19
C GLY A 328 -17.23 7.20 17.55
N GLY A 329 -15.92 6.98 17.34
CA GLY A 329 -14.86 7.86 17.85
C GLY A 329 -14.66 7.76 19.36
N GLU A 330 -15.18 6.69 19.99
CA GLU A 330 -14.97 6.44 21.41
C GLU A 330 -13.55 5.86 21.63
N PRO A 331 -12.87 6.22 22.73
CA PRO A 331 -11.67 5.52 23.13
C PRO A 331 -11.97 4.04 23.33
N ARG A 332 -11.01 3.16 23.05
CA ARG A 332 -11.20 1.73 23.26
C ARG A 332 -11.68 1.44 24.70
N GLY A 333 -12.77 0.70 24.83
CA GLY A 333 -13.14 0.05 26.09
C GLY A 333 -12.08 -1.01 26.46
N GLY A 334 -12.23 -1.71 27.59
CA GLY A 334 -11.36 -2.85 27.91
C GLY A 334 -11.35 -3.94 26.82
N THR A 335 -10.71 -5.08 27.09
CA THR A 335 -10.48 -6.19 26.13
C THR A 335 -11.74 -6.86 25.53
N GLU A 336 -12.94 -6.30 25.70
CA GLU A 336 -14.23 -6.95 25.44
C GLU A 336 -14.81 -6.75 24.02
N ASP A 337 -14.23 -5.86 23.20
CA ASP A 337 -14.94 -5.39 21.99
C ASP A 337 -14.86 -6.27 20.74
N LEU A 338 -14.03 -7.31 20.69
CA LEU A 338 -14.07 -8.28 19.56
C LEU A 338 -14.28 -9.69 20.09
N GLY A 339 -15.39 -10.31 19.65
CA GLY A 339 -15.82 -11.63 20.11
C GLY A 339 -14.77 -12.73 19.92
N PRO A 340 -14.82 -13.81 20.72
CA PRO A 340 -13.84 -14.88 20.68
C PRO A 340 -13.82 -15.56 19.30
N PHE A 341 -12.60 -15.87 18.85
CA PHE A 341 -12.28 -16.53 17.57
C PHE A 341 -13.06 -17.83 17.30
#